data_AF-A0A1S3Y8V4-F1
#
_entry.id   AF-A0A1S3Y8V4-F1
#
_cell.length_a   1.000
_cell.length_b   1.000
_cell.length_c   1.000
_cell.angle_alpha   90.00
_cell.angle_beta   90.00
_cell.angle_gamma   90.00
#
_symmetry.space_group_name_H-M   'P 1'
#
loop_
_entity.id
_entity.type
_entity.pdbx_description
1 polymer ?
#
loop_
_entity_poly.entity_id
_entity_poly.type
_entity_poly.pdbx_seq_one_letter_code
_entity_poly.pdbx_strand_id
1 'polypeptide(L)'
;MAVDAYTQAIDFDPTDGILYSNRSLCWIRLGQAEHALSDAKACRQLRPDWAKACFREGAALRLLQRFEDAANAFYEGVQIDPESMELATAFREAVEAGRKFHGTNKKNSQSSRS
;
A
#
# COMPACT_ATOMS: atom_id res chain seq x y z
N MET A 1 -6.38 14.46 16.23
CA MET A 1 -6.19 14.30 14.77
C MET A 1 -6.99 13.08 14.29
N ALA A 2 -7.22 12.91 12.98
CA ALA A 2 -8.01 11.78 12.46
C ALA A 2 -7.43 10.40 12.87
N VAL A 3 -6.10 10.29 12.92
CA VAL A 3 -5.40 9.10 13.43
C VAL A 3 -5.79 8.77 14.87
N ASP A 4 -5.84 9.76 15.76
CA ASP A 4 -6.18 9.54 17.17
C ASP A 4 -7.61 9.06 17.32
N ALA A 5 -8.55 9.62 16.55
CA ALA A 5 -9.94 9.21 16.55
C ALA A 5 -10.11 7.76 16.06
N TYR A 6 -9.42 7.36 14.98
CA TYR A 6 -9.43 5.97 14.54
C TYR A 6 -8.72 5.03 15.51
N THR A 7 -7.70 5.51 16.23
CA THR A 7 -7.04 4.71 17.26
C THR A 7 -7.99 4.40 18.41
N GLN A 8 -8.69 5.42 18.92
CA GLN A 8 -9.72 5.21 19.94
C GLN A 8 -10.86 4.31 19.46
N ALA A 9 -11.27 4.43 18.19
CA ALA A 9 -12.29 3.55 17.61
C ALA A 9 -11.80 2.09 17.50
N ILE A 10 -10.54 1.86 17.15
CA ILE A 10 -9.93 0.53 17.10
C ILE A 10 -9.78 -0.07 18.51
N ASP A 11 -9.45 0.74 19.50
CA ASP A 11 -9.41 0.28 20.90
C ASP A 11 -10.79 -0.17 21.39
N PHE A 12 -11.87 0.42 20.84
CA PHE A 12 -13.25 0.03 21.13
C PHE A 12 -13.70 -1.20 20.33
N ASP A 13 -13.39 -1.27 19.04
CA ASP A 13 -13.66 -2.42 18.17
C ASP A 13 -12.43 -2.76 17.31
N PRO A 14 -11.57 -3.69 17.75
CA PRO A 14 -10.37 -4.08 17.02
C PRO A 14 -10.66 -5.04 15.86
N THR A 15 -11.93 -5.41 15.64
CA THR A 15 -12.33 -6.36 14.59
C THR A 15 -12.89 -5.67 13.34
N ASP A 16 -13.19 -4.37 13.43
CA ASP A 16 -13.63 -3.59 12.28
C ASP A 16 -12.43 -3.21 11.38
N GLY A 17 -12.20 -4.04 10.35
CA GLY A 17 -11.18 -3.79 9.33
C GLY A 17 -11.31 -2.44 8.61
N ILE A 18 -12.50 -1.83 8.57
CA ILE A 18 -12.70 -0.52 7.94
C ILE A 18 -11.95 0.57 8.71
N LEU A 19 -11.89 0.48 10.04
CA LEU A 19 -11.17 1.44 10.88
C LEU A 19 -9.67 1.43 10.56
N TYR A 20 -9.07 0.24 10.43
CA TYR A 20 -7.69 0.08 10.01
C TYR A 20 -7.45 0.64 8.59
N SER A 21 -8.35 0.38 7.64
CA SER A 21 -8.25 0.94 6.28
C SER A 21 -8.25 2.47 6.25
N ASN A 22 -9.07 3.09 7.10
CA ASN A 22 -9.16 4.54 7.21
C ASN A 22 -7.95 5.14 7.92
N ARG A 23 -7.48 4.52 9.01
CA ARG A 23 -6.26 4.95 9.70
C ARG A 23 -5.02 4.79 8.82
N SER A 24 -4.94 3.70 8.04
CA SER A 24 -3.91 3.51 7.01
C SER A 24 -3.88 4.65 6.01
N LEU A 25 -5.05 5.09 5.50
CA LEU A 25 -5.12 6.24 4.60
C LEU A 25 -4.62 7.53 5.25
N CYS A 26 -4.94 7.76 6.53
CA CYS A 26 -4.41 8.90 7.26
C CYS A 26 -2.88 8.86 7.34
N TRP A 27 -2.31 7.69 7.65
CA TRP A 27 -0.86 7.51 7.68
C TRP A 27 -0.19 7.73 6.33
N ILE A 28 -0.79 7.26 5.23
CA ILE A 28 -0.33 7.53 3.85
C ILE A 28 -0.27 9.05 3.61
N ARG A 29 -1.31 9.78 3.97
CA ARG A 29 -1.36 11.26 3.80
C ARG A 29 -0.34 12.00 4.66
N LEU A 30 0.07 11.40 5.77
CA LEU A 30 1.11 11.93 6.66
C LEU A 30 2.53 11.44 6.28
N GLY A 31 2.67 10.64 5.22
CA GLY A 31 3.96 10.05 4.81
C GLY A 31 4.51 8.98 5.77
N GLN A 32 3.70 8.50 6.72
CA GLN A 32 4.08 7.49 7.72
C GLN A 32 3.83 6.09 7.15
N ALA A 33 4.66 5.66 6.20
CA ALA A 33 4.38 4.52 5.35
C ALA A 33 4.37 3.16 6.10
N GLU A 34 5.21 3.00 7.13
CA GLU A 34 5.27 1.79 7.97
C GLU A 34 3.99 1.60 8.78
N HIS A 35 3.48 2.68 9.38
CA HIS A 35 2.21 2.66 10.10
C HIS A 35 1.05 2.35 9.15
N ALA A 36 1.05 2.96 7.96
CA ALA A 36 0.07 2.67 6.93
C ALA A 36 0.07 1.20 6.50
N LEU A 37 1.26 0.60 6.34
CA LEU A 37 1.41 -0.79 5.95
C LEU A 37 0.89 -1.74 7.03
N SER A 38 1.20 -1.47 8.30
CA SER A 38 0.70 -2.26 9.43
C SER A 38 -0.82 -2.28 9.46
N ASP A 39 -1.45 -1.11 9.35
CA ASP A 39 -2.91 -0.99 9.35
C ASP A 39 -3.54 -1.64 8.11
N ALA A 40 -2.93 -1.49 6.93
CA ALA A 40 -3.42 -2.13 5.71
C ALA A 40 -3.41 -3.66 5.81
N LYS A 41 -2.36 -4.24 6.40
CA LYS A 41 -2.26 -5.69 6.63
C LYS A 41 -3.28 -6.18 7.65
N ALA A 42 -3.48 -5.45 8.74
CA ALA A 42 -4.53 -5.77 9.72
C ALA A 42 -5.92 -5.73 9.07
N CYS A 43 -6.21 -4.67 8.30
CA CYS A 43 -7.45 -4.59 7.51
C CYS A 43 -7.63 -5.81 6.60
N ARG A 44 -6.58 -6.23 5.90
CA ARG A 44 -6.62 -7.37 4.97
C ARG A 44 -6.83 -8.71 5.68
N GLN A 45 -6.24 -8.88 6.87
CA GLN A 45 -6.48 -10.07 7.69
C GLN A 45 -7.94 -10.16 8.15
N LEU A 46 -8.54 -9.02 8.51
CA LEU A 46 -9.94 -8.93 8.94
C LEU A 46 -10.93 -9.01 7.76
N ARG A 47 -10.52 -8.56 6.57
CA ARG A 47 -11.35 -8.41 5.37
C ARG A 47 -10.59 -8.94 4.12
N PRO A 48 -10.39 -10.26 4.00
CA PRO A 48 -9.57 -10.84 2.93
C PRO A 48 -10.19 -10.71 1.53
N ASP A 49 -11.51 -10.54 1.46
CA ASP A 49 -12.31 -10.37 0.24
C ASP A 49 -12.51 -8.90 -0.13
N TRP A 50 -11.85 -7.97 0.56
CA TRP A 50 -12.04 -6.54 0.33
C TRP A 50 -10.86 -5.93 -0.41
N ALA A 51 -11.04 -5.74 -1.72
CA ALA A 51 -10.06 -5.18 -2.64
C ALA A 51 -9.41 -3.85 -2.17
N LYS A 52 -10.15 -3.05 -1.38
CA LYS A 52 -9.62 -1.79 -0.82
C LYS A 52 -8.47 -2.01 0.16
N ALA A 53 -8.44 -3.12 0.89
CA ALA A 53 -7.34 -3.46 1.79
C ALA A 53 -6.03 -3.69 1.01
N CYS A 54 -6.11 -4.45 -0.09
CA CYS A 54 -5.01 -4.64 -1.04
C CYS A 54 -4.50 -3.31 -1.62
N PHE A 55 -5.42 -2.40 -1.96
CA PHE A 55 -5.04 -1.07 -2.44
C PHE A 55 -4.28 -0.26 -1.37
N ARG A 56 -4.72 -0.28 -0.11
CA ARG A 56 -4.01 0.42 0.99
C ARG A 56 -2.62 -0.16 1.21
N GLU A 57 -2.48 -1.49 1.17
CA GLU A 57 -1.21 -2.18 1.32
C GLU A 57 -0.25 -1.79 0.18
N GLY A 58 -0.70 -1.86 -1.07
CA GLY A 58 0.09 -1.45 -2.23
C GLY A 58 0.51 0.03 -2.18
N ALA A 59 -0.38 0.91 -1.75
CA ALA A 59 -0.07 2.34 -1.62
C ALA A 59 1.00 2.60 -0.54
N ALA A 60 0.91 1.94 0.62
CA ALA A 60 1.91 2.04 1.67
C ALA A 60 3.28 1.48 1.21
N LEU A 61 3.30 0.33 0.53
CA LEU A 61 4.53 -0.25 -0.03
C LEU A 61 5.17 0.63 -1.10
N ARG A 62 4.37 1.32 -1.92
CA ARG A 62 4.86 2.31 -2.89
C ARG A 62 5.57 3.48 -2.20
N LEU A 63 5.03 3.98 -1.08
CA LEU A 63 5.70 5.03 -0.29
C LEU A 63 7.03 4.55 0.29
N LEU A 64 7.12 3.27 0.66
CA LEU A 64 8.36 2.60 1.08
C LEU A 64 9.32 2.27 -0.07
N GLN A 65 8.98 2.64 -1.32
CA GLN A 65 9.74 2.28 -2.53
C GLN A 65 9.89 0.76 -2.75
N ARG A 66 9.02 -0.05 -2.13
CA ARG A 66 8.95 -1.51 -2.30
C ARG A 66 8.03 -1.84 -3.47
N PHE A 67 8.46 -1.45 -4.66
CA PHE A 67 7.59 -1.44 -5.85
C PHE A 67 7.11 -2.82 -6.30
N GLU A 68 7.93 -3.87 -6.13
CA GLU A 68 7.55 -5.25 -6.47
C GLU A 68 6.44 -5.75 -5.54
N ASP A 69 6.62 -5.59 -4.22
CA ASP A 69 5.60 -5.93 -3.23
C ASP A 69 4.31 -5.12 -3.45
N ALA A 70 4.43 -3.83 -3.79
CA ALA A 70 3.29 -2.99 -4.10
C ALA A 70 2.50 -3.50 -5.31
N ALA A 71 3.21 -3.89 -6.38
CA ALA A 71 2.58 -4.47 -7.57
C ALA A 71 1.86 -5.77 -7.23
N ASN A 72 2.46 -6.66 -6.42
CA ASN A 72 1.79 -7.89 -5.99
C ASN A 72 0.51 -7.60 -5.21
N ALA A 73 0.54 -6.67 -4.25
CA ALA A 73 -0.64 -6.30 -3.48
C ALA A 73 -1.76 -5.72 -4.37
N PHE A 74 -1.43 -4.85 -5.33
CA PHE A 74 -2.43 -4.33 -6.27
C PHE A 74 -2.98 -5.42 -7.19
N TYR A 75 -2.14 -6.34 -7.67
CA TYR A 75 -2.56 -7.45 -8.52
C TYR A 75 -3.54 -8.38 -7.79
N GLU A 76 -3.26 -8.72 -6.53
CA GLU A 76 -4.18 -9.48 -5.69
C GLU A 76 -5.51 -8.75 -5.51
N GLY A 77 -5.48 -7.41 -5.37
CA GLY A 77 -6.69 -6.58 -5.37
C GLY A 77 -7.47 -6.69 -6.69
N VAL A 78 -6.80 -6.69 -7.85
CA VAL A 78 -7.44 -6.90 -9.16
C VAL A 78 -8.07 -8.30 -9.26
N GLN A 79 -7.48 -9.32 -8.62
CA GLN A 79 -8.10 -10.66 -8.60
C GLN A 79 -9.40 -10.67 -7.79
N ILE A 80 -9.52 -9.82 -6.77
CA ILE A 80 -10.74 -9.68 -5.96
C ILE A 80 -11.79 -8.82 -6.68
N ASP A 81 -11.38 -7.71 -7.28
CA ASP A 81 -12.24 -6.78 -8.03
C ASP A 81 -11.63 -6.47 -9.41
N PRO A 82 -11.91 -7.32 -10.42
CA PRO A 82 -11.34 -7.18 -11.76
C PRO A 82 -11.81 -5.94 -12.53
N GLU A 83 -12.96 -5.37 -12.14
CA GLU A 83 -13.53 -4.18 -12.78
C GLU A 83 -12.93 -2.88 -12.22
N SER A 84 -12.16 -2.97 -11.14
CA SER A 84 -11.48 -1.83 -10.52
C SER A 84 -10.37 -1.27 -11.41
N MET A 85 -10.72 -0.23 -12.18
CA MET A 85 -9.74 0.54 -12.95
C MET A 85 -8.69 1.22 -12.07
N GLU A 86 -9.03 1.55 -10.82
CA GLU A 86 -8.09 2.14 -9.84
C GLU A 86 -6.97 1.14 -9.51
N LEU A 87 -7.31 -0.11 -9.18
CA LEU A 87 -6.34 -1.17 -8.88
C LEU A 87 -5.50 -1.54 -10.10
N ALA A 88 -6.13 -1.69 -11.27
CA ALA A 88 -5.40 -2.01 -12.50
C ALA A 88 -4.40 -0.90 -12.88
N THR A 89 -4.76 0.36 -12.64
CA THR A 89 -3.86 1.50 -12.88
C THR A 89 -2.72 1.51 -11.85
N ALA A 90 -3.04 1.36 -10.56
CA ALA A 90 -2.04 1.33 -9.50
C ALA A 90 -1.02 0.18 -9.67
N PHE A 91 -1.48 -1.00 -10.12
CA PHE A 91 -0.61 -2.11 -10.49
C PHE A 91 0.38 -1.73 -11.60
N ARG A 92 -0.12 -1.19 -12.72
CA ARG A 92 0.74 -0.78 -13.84
C ARG A 92 1.77 0.26 -13.41
N GLU A 93 1.34 1.27 -12.66
CA GLU A 93 2.25 2.31 -12.17
C GLU A 93 3.32 1.74 -11.21
N ALA A 94 2.96 0.80 -10.34
CA ALA A 94 3.93 0.15 -9.45
C ALA A 94 4.98 -0.64 -10.24
N VAL A 95 4.56 -1.39 -11.27
CA VAL A 95 5.49 -2.12 -12.17
C VAL A 95 6.43 -1.16 -12.90
N GLU A 96 5.90 -0.06 -13.43
CA GLU A 96 6.72 0.96 -14.10
C GLU A 96 7.70 1.64 -13.15
N ALA A 97 7.26 1.98 -11.94
CA ALA A 97 8.10 2.57 -10.92
C ALA A 97 9.26 1.63 -10.52
N GLY A 98 8.98 0.35 -10.33
CA GLY A 98 10.02 -0.66 -10.06
C GLY A 98 11.05 -0.78 -11.18
N ARG A 99 10.61 -0.81 -12.44
CA ARG A 99 11.50 -0.83 -13.62
C ARG A 99 12.39 0.41 -13.66
N LYS A 100 11.83 1.60 -13.44
CA LYS A 100 12.58 2.87 -13.41
C LYS A 100 13.58 2.86 -12.26
N PHE A 101 13.18 2.46 -11.05
CA PHE A 101 14.04 2.41 -9.88
C PHE A 101 15.26 1.51 -10.09
N HIS A 102 15.06 0.30 -10.62
CA HIS A 102 16.16 -0.61 -10.97
C HIS A 102 17.04 -0.09 -12.12
N GLY A 103 16.45 0.56 -13.12
CA GLY A 103 17.19 1.17 -14.22
C GLY A 103 18.12 2.29 -13.76
N THR A 104 17.67 3.14 -12.84
CA THR A 104 18.48 4.24 -12.29
C THR A 104 19.62 3.74 -11.41
N ASN A 105 19.36 2.74 -10.56
CA ASN A 105 20.40 2.16 -9.68
C ASN A 105 21.53 1.48 -10.48
N LYS A 106 21.22 0.85 -11.61
CA LYS A 106 22.25 0.26 -12.50
C LYS A 106 23.12 1.32 -13.18
N LYS A 107 22.55 2.45 -13.59
CA LYS A 107 23.33 3.56 -14.19
C LYS A 107 24.25 4.22 -13.17
N ASN A 108 23.75 4.44 -11.94
CA ASN A 108 24.53 5.09 -10.89
C ASN A 108 25.74 4.24 -10.43
N SER A 109 25.59 2.91 -10.39
CA SER A 109 26.68 2.01 -9.98
C SER A 109 27.78 1.81 -11.05
N GLN A 110 27.49 2.09 -12.33
CA GLN A 110 28.48 2.07 -13.41
C GLN A 110 29.27 3.39 -13.51
N SER A 111 28.63 4.53 -13.22
CA SER A 111 29.29 5.85 -13.30
C SER A 111 30.27 6.13 -12.16
N SER A 112 30.20 5.39 -11.05
CA SER A 112 31.12 5.52 -9.91
C SER A 112 32.39 4.65 -10.03
N ARG A 113 32.57 3.94 -11.15
CA ARG A 113 33.76 3.10 -11.44
C ARG A 113 34.61 3.65 -12.59
N SER A 114 34.39 4.90 -13.00
CA SER A 114 35.11 5.60 -14.08
C SER A 114 36.07 6.64 -13.51
#